data_AF-A0A6A6V2L4-F1
#
_entry.id   AF-A0A6A6V2L4-F1
#
_cell.length_a   1.000
_cell.length_b   1.000
_cell.length_c   1.000
_cell.angle_alpha   90.00
_cell.angle_beta   90.00
_cell.angle_gamma   90.00
#
_symmetry.space_group_name_H-M   'P 1'
#
loop_
_entity.id
_entity.type
_entity.pdbx_description
1 polymer ?
#
loop_
_entity_poly.entity_id
_entity_poly.type
_entity_poly.pdbx_seq_one_letter_code
_entity_poly.pdbx_strand_id
1 'polypeptide(L)'
;MEHAKWPNTGQVDWQADPYWRNRLVSPALIQVHDVRLEHKQSDVGVKLEMREVLPSTLLPSLEHRERLSKSLRVGDLSESRVEQNRLQALAAEYGWLNCLRSNDVQKSVNDPLGARKCRWIHVSSKFTNDLAGYLLGLSDWSENSLETLGALRQLDHCVSQNERFSKHGRYFAPFVQDLLEGYPEMAASEEGKRPLFISVPFMDWSVEGLTPPLRFRVDSRAWEQNQSNKVPTHPLRSIMQHFYRLEDTEDREPQQVFTRHKPWLTDRDLDLRVRQWYGHYPRRLAVDELWILVVDARHVVTFSSNQSWKAQWPPLQLSARISDVSFRGIRNGFLSTAPAEQDYTAYTHVITALSGALGMLHRSFWPDITLCLTDRYAGYLSHLQYRLHRSPSTRLVMDLLQVQEELNIVVQIMDQQIGLVTAVQELLRTCSSETSRRRPSVAYSDLTTSSRDFSIPGTTSFRYRRLSLTPFSTPAAQLLSTLQREHVDLVALRENSNALFNRTIQLVNIRLEDHGKAILVFTIVTIVFLPLSFVSSFFGMNFSDIRDMAATQEQFWKVAVGLTCGTVGAALLFAFYGRAVVDGVVEWREGIKRRGWRKGAIGRVDSWDEKIRAKKPVWNPLRKRR
;
A
#
# COMPACT_ATOMS: atom_id res chain seq x y z
N MET A 1 -15.46 24.96 20.53
CA MET A 1 -16.55 24.09 21.02
C MET A 1 -15.95 23.15 22.03
N GLU A 2 -16.49 23.15 23.24
CA GLU A 2 -15.90 22.60 24.45
C GLU A 2 -15.53 21.12 24.29
N HIS A 3 -14.26 20.81 24.53
CA HIS A 3 -13.81 19.45 24.75
C HIS A 3 -14.62 18.88 25.91
N ALA A 4 -15.46 17.89 25.63
CA ALA A 4 -16.14 17.11 26.66
C ALA A 4 -15.06 16.57 27.60
N LYS A 5 -14.94 17.19 28.79
CA LYS A 5 -14.17 16.64 29.89
C LYS A 5 -14.82 15.31 30.25
N TRP A 6 -14.13 14.23 29.95
CA TRP A 6 -14.48 12.89 30.40
C TRP A 6 -14.69 12.92 31.93
N PRO A 7 -15.76 12.32 32.47
CA PRO A 7 -15.86 12.11 33.90
C PRO A 7 -14.67 11.25 34.35
N ASN A 8 -13.95 11.70 35.38
CA ASN A 8 -12.88 10.95 36.06
C ASN A 8 -13.46 9.69 36.73
N THR A 9 -13.81 8.67 35.96
CA THR A 9 -14.13 7.33 36.48
C THR A 9 -12.87 6.47 36.44
N GLY A 10 -12.15 6.43 37.58
CA GLY A 10 -11.17 5.40 37.95
C GLY A 10 -10.15 5.00 36.88
N GLN A 11 -9.10 5.78 36.68
CA GLN A 11 -7.91 5.33 35.95
C GLN A 11 -7.23 4.22 36.76
N VAL A 12 -7.56 2.96 36.45
CA VAL A 12 -6.93 1.78 37.06
C VAL A 12 -5.49 1.71 36.57
N ASP A 13 -4.54 1.70 37.50
CA ASP A 13 -3.14 1.49 37.16
C ASP A 13 -2.85 -0.01 36.98
N TRP A 14 -2.89 -0.46 35.74
CA TRP A 14 -2.63 -1.85 35.37
C TRP A 14 -1.17 -2.27 35.61
N GLN A 15 -0.22 -1.32 35.72
CA GLN A 15 1.18 -1.63 35.98
C GLN A 15 1.46 -1.93 37.46
N ALA A 16 0.56 -1.51 38.36
CA ALA A 16 0.65 -1.80 39.78
C ALA A 16 0.36 -3.28 40.11
N ASP A 17 -0.43 -3.98 39.28
CA ASP A 17 -0.70 -5.40 39.47
C ASP A 17 0.49 -6.25 38.94
N PRO A 18 1.13 -7.06 39.81
CA PRO A 18 2.26 -7.91 39.41
C PRO A 18 1.90 -8.92 38.32
N TYR A 19 0.62 -9.29 38.19
CA TYR A 19 0.15 -10.19 37.15
C TYR A 19 0.32 -9.60 35.74
N TRP A 20 0.00 -8.31 35.57
CA TRP A 20 0.06 -7.64 34.26
C TRP A 20 1.46 -7.11 33.93
N ARG A 21 2.27 -6.80 34.95
CA ARG A 21 3.62 -6.25 34.78
C ARG A 21 4.56 -7.12 33.93
N ASN A 22 4.38 -8.44 33.98
CA ASN A 22 5.26 -9.39 33.31
C ASN A 22 4.72 -9.95 31.98
N ARG A 23 3.50 -9.55 31.57
CA ARG A 23 2.81 -10.09 30.39
C ARG A 23 2.89 -9.15 29.20
N LEU A 24 2.85 -9.72 27.99
CA LEU A 24 2.88 -8.94 26.76
C LEU A 24 1.57 -8.17 26.51
N VAL A 25 0.43 -8.74 26.91
CA VAL A 25 -0.89 -8.14 26.68
C VAL A 25 -1.60 -7.88 28.01
N SER A 26 -2.13 -6.66 28.16
CA SER A 26 -3.00 -6.26 29.27
C SER A 26 -4.32 -5.68 28.75
N PRO A 27 -5.39 -5.65 29.57
CA PRO A 27 -6.68 -5.07 29.19
C PRO A 27 -6.56 -3.60 28.76
N ALA A 28 -5.58 -2.88 29.28
CA ALA A 28 -5.31 -1.51 28.90
C ALA A 28 -4.79 -1.37 27.46
N LEU A 29 -4.24 -2.42 26.83
CA LEU A 29 -3.62 -2.38 25.50
C LEU A 29 -4.58 -2.79 24.37
N ILE A 30 -5.80 -3.22 24.70
CA ILE A 30 -6.80 -3.68 23.75
C ILE A 30 -8.03 -2.76 23.75
N GLN A 31 -8.65 -2.58 22.58
CA GLN A 31 -9.93 -1.91 22.46
C GLN A 31 -11.02 -2.96 22.30
N VAL A 32 -11.99 -2.99 23.21
CA VAL A 32 -13.11 -3.94 23.16
C VAL A 32 -14.37 -3.15 22.84
N HIS A 33 -15.13 -3.64 21.87
CA HIS A 33 -16.40 -3.07 21.44
C HIS A 33 -17.47 -4.15 21.44
N ASP A 34 -18.64 -3.83 21.98
CA ASP A 34 -19.79 -4.70 21.97
C ASP A 34 -20.84 -4.17 21.01
N VAL A 35 -21.36 -5.05 20.15
CA VAL A 35 -22.46 -4.77 19.24
C VAL A 35 -23.75 -5.34 19.83
N ARG A 36 -24.73 -4.46 20.05
CA ARG A 36 -26.01 -4.77 20.70
C ARG A 36 -27.19 -4.09 20.02
N LEU A 37 -28.38 -4.61 20.25
CA LEU A 37 -29.64 -3.96 19.86
C LEU A 37 -30.10 -3.04 21.00
N GLU A 38 -30.39 -1.78 20.69
CA GLU A 38 -30.81 -0.76 21.65
C GLU A 38 -32.03 0.02 21.14
N HIS A 39 -32.89 0.48 22.05
CA HIS A 39 -33.94 1.48 21.76
C HIS A 39 -33.34 2.88 21.83
N LYS A 40 -33.66 3.75 20.87
CA LYS A 40 -33.15 5.13 20.85
C LYS A 40 -34.28 6.14 20.99
N GLN A 41 -34.56 6.59 22.21
CA GLN A 41 -35.71 7.47 22.52
C GLN A 41 -37.05 6.90 22.04
N SER A 42 -38.16 7.38 22.61
CA SER A 42 -39.49 6.78 22.48
C SER A 42 -40.04 6.72 21.05
N ASP A 43 -39.43 7.43 20.10
CA ASP A 43 -39.94 7.67 18.75
C ASP A 43 -39.07 7.05 17.62
N VAL A 44 -37.84 6.61 17.93
CA VAL A 44 -36.96 5.96 16.94
C VAL A 44 -36.82 4.50 17.35
N GLY A 45 -37.29 3.61 16.48
CA GLY A 45 -37.32 2.16 16.72
C GLY A 45 -35.96 1.53 17.05
N VAL A 46 -35.95 0.21 17.22
CA VAL A 46 -34.75 -0.57 17.55
C VAL A 46 -33.60 -0.24 16.59
N LYS A 47 -32.38 -0.17 17.10
CA LYS A 47 -31.19 0.06 16.29
C LYS A 47 -30.01 -0.75 16.80
N LEU A 48 -29.16 -1.19 15.87
CA LEU A 48 -27.88 -1.81 16.21
C LEU A 48 -26.89 -0.73 16.67
N GLU A 49 -26.35 -0.80 17.86
CA GLU A 49 -25.34 0.16 18.33
C GLU A 49 -24.07 -0.57 18.76
N MET A 50 -22.94 0.13 18.62
CA MET A 50 -21.64 -0.39 19.03
C MET A 50 -21.07 0.49 20.14
N ARG A 51 -20.77 -0.12 21.28
CA ARG A 51 -20.26 0.58 22.47
C ARG A 51 -18.85 0.12 22.81
N GLU A 52 -17.96 1.08 23.05
CA GLU A 52 -16.63 0.80 23.61
C GLU A 52 -16.77 0.35 25.07
N VAL A 53 -16.14 -0.77 25.41
CA VAL A 53 -16.07 -1.31 26.76
C VAL A 53 -14.77 -0.80 27.38
N LEU A 54 -14.90 0.02 28.43
CA LEU A 54 -13.74 0.56 29.12
C LEU A 54 -13.00 -0.57 29.87
N PRO A 55 -11.65 -0.58 29.88
CA PRO A 55 -10.89 -1.61 30.58
C PRO A 55 -11.26 -1.76 32.05
N SER A 56 -11.62 -0.67 32.73
CA SER A 56 -12.06 -0.69 34.14
C SER A 56 -13.33 -1.50 34.37
N THR A 57 -14.23 -1.59 33.38
CA THR A 57 -15.46 -2.38 33.47
C THR A 57 -15.23 -3.89 33.35
N LEU A 58 -14.04 -4.31 32.91
CA LEU A 58 -13.67 -5.72 32.78
C LEU A 58 -13.19 -6.34 34.11
N LEU A 59 -12.93 -5.53 35.15
CA LEU A 59 -12.37 -6.01 36.43
C LEU A 59 -13.14 -7.20 37.04
N PRO A 60 -14.49 -7.21 37.12
CA PRO A 60 -15.22 -8.34 37.68
C PRO A 60 -15.03 -9.63 36.86
N SER A 61 -14.97 -9.51 35.53
CA SER A 61 -14.74 -10.67 34.65
C SER A 61 -13.31 -11.21 34.76
N LEU A 62 -12.35 -10.35 35.11
CA LEU A 62 -10.93 -10.71 35.27
C LEU A 62 -10.64 -11.48 36.57
N GLU A 63 -11.57 -11.57 37.52
CA GLU A 63 -11.41 -12.45 38.69
C GLU A 63 -11.23 -13.93 38.27
N HIS A 64 -11.81 -14.31 37.13
CA HIS A 64 -11.68 -15.65 36.55
C HIS A 64 -10.56 -15.78 35.50
N ARG A 65 -9.57 -14.87 35.51
CA ARG A 65 -8.48 -14.80 34.49
C ARG A 65 -7.66 -16.08 34.31
N GLU A 66 -7.57 -16.94 35.32
CA GLU A 66 -6.80 -18.20 35.24
C GLU A 66 -7.66 -19.43 34.90
N ARG A 67 -8.96 -19.24 34.64
CA ARG A 67 -9.90 -20.35 34.40
C ARG A 67 -9.40 -21.25 33.27
N LEU A 68 -9.06 -20.67 32.12
CA LEU A 68 -8.61 -21.43 30.96
C LEU A 68 -7.30 -22.18 31.23
N SER A 69 -6.31 -21.49 31.81
CA SER A 69 -5.01 -22.11 32.14
C SER A 69 -5.14 -23.29 33.11
N LYS A 70 -6.14 -23.28 33.99
CA LYS A 70 -6.40 -24.35 34.96
C LYS A 70 -7.26 -25.47 34.37
N SER A 71 -8.20 -25.15 33.48
CA SER A 71 -9.10 -26.13 32.87
C SER A 71 -8.48 -26.89 31.71
N LEU A 72 -7.49 -26.32 31.02
CA LEU A 72 -6.90 -26.90 29.82
C LEU A 72 -6.02 -28.11 30.17
N ARG A 73 -6.51 -29.32 29.90
CA ARG A 73 -5.74 -30.57 30.03
C ARG A 73 -4.90 -30.82 28.79
N VAL A 74 -3.72 -30.20 28.76
CA VAL A 74 -2.84 -30.23 27.58
C VAL A 74 -2.32 -31.64 27.25
N GLY A 75 -2.20 -32.53 28.24
CA GLY A 75 -1.77 -33.91 28.05
C GLY A 75 -2.71 -34.77 27.20
N ASP A 76 -4.00 -34.43 27.17
CA ASP A 76 -5.03 -35.19 26.45
C ASP A 76 -5.14 -34.77 24.97
N LEU A 77 -4.54 -33.62 24.61
CA LEU A 77 -4.75 -32.95 23.31
C LEU A 77 -3.68 -33.29 22.26
N SER A 78 -2.45 -33.54 22.68
CA SER A 78 -1.35 -33.86 21.76
C SER A 78 -0.35 -34.79 22.43
N GLU A 79 0.21 -35.72 21.67
CA GLU A 79 1.28 -36.62 22.10
C GLU A 79 2.66 -35.91 22.11
N SER A 80 2.80 -34.79 21.38
CA SER A 80 4.07 -34.08 21.24
C SER A 80 4.34 -33.17 22.44
N ARG A 81 5.38 -33.49 23.23
CA ARG A 81 5.81 -32.69 24.38
C ARG A 81 6.14 -31.23 24.04
N VAL A 82 6.61 -30.96 22.82
CA VAL A 82 6.91 -29.58 22.36
C VAL A 82 5.63 -28.78 22.17
N GLU A 83 4.62 -29.39 21.55
CA GLU A 83 3.31 -28.75 21.35
C GLU A 83 2.59 -28.54 22.68
N GLN A 84 2.71 -29.51 23.60
CA GLN A 84 2.19 -29.37 24.96
C GLN A 84 2.81 -28.17 25.69
N ASN A 85 4.13 -28.07 25.70
CA ASN A 85 4.83 -26.94 26.34
C ASN A 85 4.42 -25.59 25.71
N ARG A 86 4.26 -25.55 24.39
CA ARG A 86 3.82 -24.36 23.67
C ARG A 86 2.39 -23.94 24.03
N LEU A 87 1.46 -24.88 24.07
CA LEU A 87 0.06 -24.62 24.46
C LEU A 87 -0.02 -24.15 25.92
N GLN A 88 0.79 -24.74 26.82
CA GLN A 88 0.87 -24.27 28.20
C GLN A 88 1.41 -22.84 28.29
N ALA A 89 2.45 -22.50 27.52
CA ALA A 89 2.97 -21.13 27.48
C ALA A 89 1.93 -20.13 26.95
N LEU A 90 1.23 -20.48 25.85
CA LEU A 90 0.16 -19.66 25.30
C LEU A 90 -1.03 -19.50 26.25
N ALA A 91 -1.46 -20.58 26.90
CA ALA A 91 -2.55 -20.53 27.89
C ALA A 91 -2.14 -19.74 29.13
N ALA A 92 -0.88 -19.88 29.57
CA ALA A 92 -0.35 -19.11 30.68
C ALA A 92 -0.35 -17.62 30.36
N GLU A 93 -0.04 -17.20 29.13
CA GLU A 93 0.06 -15.80 28.72
C GLU A 93 -1.28 -15.16 28.27
N TYR A 94 -2.05 -15.85 27.45
CA TYR A 94 -3.26 -15.35 26.78
C TYR A 94 -4.56 -15.93 27.36
N GLY A 95 -4.51 -16.89 28.28
CA GLY A 95 -5.70 -17.58 28.78
C GLY A 95 -6.71 -16.69 29.49
N TRP A 96 -6.29 -15.51 29.97
CA TRP A 96 -7.20 -14.52 30.55
C TRP A 96 -8.17 -13.90 29.52
N LEU A 97 -7.84 -13.94 28.22
CA LEU A 97 -8.73 -13.47 27.16
C LEU A 97 -10.05 -14.25 27.12
N ASN A 98 -10.10 -15.45 27.70
CA ASN A 98 -11.32 -16.24 27.79
C ASN A 98 -12.43 -15.52 28.60
N CYS A 99 -12.06 -14.63 29.53
CA CYS A 99 -13.00 -13.75 30.23
C CYS A 99 -13.71 -12.76 29.29
N LEU A 100 -13.15 -12.51 28.10
CA LEU A 100 -13.74 -11.68 27.06
C LEU A 100 -14.65 -12.48 26.12
N ARG A 101 -14.89 -13.76 26.38
CA ARG A 101 -15.90 -14.53 25.65
C ARG A 101 -17.30 -14.15 26.13
N SER A 102 -18.23 -14.00 25.18
CA SER A 102 -19.65 -13.81 25.42
C SER A 102 -20.36 -15.12 25.13
N ASN A 103 -20.98 -15.73 26.14
CA ASN A 103 -21.68 -17.01 26.00
C ASN A 103 -23.17 -16.85 25.67
N ASP A 104 -23.77 -15.69 26.00
CA ASP A 104 -25.18 -15.43 25.75
C ASP A 104 -25.42 -14.65 24.45
N VAL A 105 -26.40 -15.09 23.65
CA VAL A 105 -26.80 -14.43 22.40
C VAL A 105 -27.98 -13.51 22.66
N GLN A 106 -27.84 -12.24 22.30
CA GLN A 106 -28.96 -11.31 22.32
C GLN A 106 -29.93 -11.64 21.19
N LYS A 107 -31.18 -12.00 21.51
CA LYS A 107 -32.30 -12.18 20.56
C LYS A 107 -33.21 -10.96 20.53
N SER A 108 -33.47 -10.33 21.68
CA SER A 108 -34.36 -9.18 21.84
C SER A 108 -33.68 -8.00 22.53
N VAL A 109 -34.30 -6.81 22.46
CA VAL A 109 -33.77 -5.60 23.11
C VAL A 109 -33.87 -5.67 24.65
N ASN A 110 -34.79 -6.49 25.16
CA ASN A 110 -35.03 -6.66 26.60
C ASN A 110 -34.06 -7.66 27.27
N ASP A 111 -33.16 -8.26 26.50
CA ASP A 111 -32.22 -9.26 27.00
C ASP A 111 -31.17 -8.61 27.94
N PRO A 112 -30.62 -9.39 28.89
CA PRO A 112 -29.69 -8.89 29.90
C PRO A 112 -28.45 -8.22 29.28
N LEU A 113 -27.82 -7.31 30.05
CA LEU A 113 -26.61 -6.58 29.62
C LEU A 113 -25.43 -7.48 29.20
N GLY A 114 -25.42 -8.73 29.66
CA GLY A 114 -24.42 -9.74 29.28
C GLY A 114 -24.61 -10.33 27.89
N ALA A 115 -25.83 -10.30 27.34
CA ALA A 115 -26.16 -10.86 26.03
C ALA A 115 -25.84 -9.87 24.90
N ARG A 116 -25.18 -10.37 23.86
CA ARG A 116 -24.61 -9.56 22.77
C ARG A 116 -24.85 -10.23 21.42
N LYS A 117 -24.78 -9.44 20.34
CA LYS A 117 -24.75 -9.99 18.98
C LYS A 117 -23.31 -10.37 18.58
N CYS A 118 -22.37 -9.44 18.78
CA CYS A 118 -20.97 -9.63 18.44
C CYS A 118 -20.08 -8.80 19.37
N ARG A 119 -18.90 -9.32 19.70
CA ARG A 119 -17.82 -8.62 20.39
C ARG A 119 -16.64 -8.49 19.44
N TRP A 120 -16.25 -7.25 19.21
CA TRP A 120 -15.12 -6.88 18.37
C TRP A 120 -13.96 -6.41 19.25
N ILE A 121 -12.79 -6.99 19.03
CA ILE A 121 -11.56 -6.61 19.73
C ILE A 121 -10.59 -6.05 18.70
N HIS A 122 -10.09 -4.84 18.94
CA HIS A 122 -9.06 -4.21 18.12
C HIS A 122 -7.75 -4.10 18.90
N VAL A 123 -6.68 -4.57 18.26
CA VAL A 123 -5.34 -4.65 18.83
C VAL A 123 -4.38 -3.92 17.90
N SER A 124 -3.56 -3.03 18.47
CA SER A 124 -2.43 -2.49 17.72
C SER A 124 -1.21 -3.37 17.96
N SER A 125 -0.96 -4.33 17.08
CA SER A 125 0.21 -5.22 17.15
C SER A 125 0.87 -5.38 15.78
N LYS A 126 2.18 -5.65 15.80
CA LYS A 126 3.01 -6.01 14.63
C LYS A 126 3.42 -7.48 14.62
N PHE A 127 3.16 -8.20 15.71
CA PHE A 127 3.70 -9.52 15.96
C PHE A 127 2.69 -10.60 15.56
N THR A 128 3.12 -11.47 14.67
CA THR A 128 2.33 -12.63 14.23
C THR A 128 2.20 -13.67 15.35
N ASN A 129 3.14 -13.69 16.30
CA ASN A 129 3.13 -14.58 17.46
C ASN A 129 1.88 -14.41 18.34
N ASP A 130 1.32 -13.20 18.40
CA ASP A 130 0.15 -12.92 19.23
C ASP A 130 -1.11 -13.61 18.69
N LEU A 131 -1.19 -13.84 17.36
CA LEU A 131 -2.38 -14.39 16.68
C LEU A 131 -2.84 -15.72 17.29
N ALA A 132 -1.90 -16.64 17.51
CA ALA A 132 -2.19 -17.95 18.11
C ALA A 132 -2.70 -17.81 19.55
N GLY A 133 -2.18 -16.83 20.30
CA GLY A 133 -2.64 -16.51 21.65
C GLY A 133 -4.08 -15.99 21.69
N TYR A 134 -4.45 -15.10 20.77
CA TYR A 134 -5.82 -14.59 20.65
C TYR A 134 -6.81 -15.68 20.21
N LEU A 135 -6.42 -16.55 19.27
CA LEU A 135 -7.26 -17.68 18.86
C LEU A 135 -7.51 -18.63 20.04
N LEU A 136 -6.45 -19.03 20.76
CA LEU A 136 -6.53 -19.93 21.92
C LEU A 136 -7.34 -19.33 23.08
N GLY A 137 -7.14 -18.04 23.36
CA GLY A 137 -7.79 -17.38 24.50
C GLY A 137 -9.29 -17.19 24.30
N LEU A 138 -9.74 -16.91 23.08
CA LEU A 138 -11.14 -16.61 22.76
C LEU A 138 -11.95 -17.82 22.28
N SER A 139 -11.30 -18.93 21.93
CA SER A 139 -11.96 -20.17 21.50
C SER A 139 -12.65 -20.89 22.65
N ASP A 140 -13.61 -21.75 22.30
CA ASP A 140 -14.27 -22.62 23.26
C ASP A 140 -13.54 -23.95 23.40
N TRP A 141 -13.14 -24.28 24.62
CA TRP A 141 -12.44 -25.53 24.90
C TRP A 141 -13.32 -26.57 25.59
N SER A 142 -14.56 -26.23 25.99
CA SER A 142 -15.45 -27.21 26.63
C SER A 142 -16.14 -28.15 25.65
N GLU A 143 -16.41 -27.69 24.43
CA GLU A 143 -17.14 -28.47 23.41
C GLU A 143 -16.20 -28.94 22.29
N ASN A 144 -15.34 -28.06 21.76
CA ASN A 144 -14.62 -28.29 20.49
C ASN A 144 -13.09 -28.20 20.62
N SER A 145 -12.52 -28.95 21.56
CA SER A 145 -11.08 -28.89 21.89
C SER A 145 -10.16 -29.36 20.76
N LEU A 146 -10.54 -30.42 20.03
CA LEU A 146 -9.78 -30.94 18.88
C LEU A 146 -9.90 -30.03 17.64
N GLU A 147 -11.09 -29.46 17.39
CA GLU A 147 -11.29 -28.51 16.29
C GLU A 147 -10.43 -27.26 16.50
N THR A 148 -10.40 -26.74 17.72
CA THR A 148 -9.59 -25.58 18.10
C THR A 148 -8.08 -25.86 17.93
N LEU A 149 -7.63 -27.06 18.29
CA LEU A 149 -6.24 -27.47 18.08
C LEU A 149 -5.91 -27.58 16.58
N GLY A 150 -6.81 -28.15 15.77
CA GLY A 150 -6.67 -28.17 14.31
C GLY A 150 -6.55 -26.76 13.73
N ALA A 151 -7.43 -25.85 14.15
CA ALA A 151 -7.41 -24.45 13.73
C ALA A 151 -6.11 -23.72 14.13
N LEU A 152 -5.55 -24.00 15.31
CA LEU A 152 -4.25 -23.45 15.74
C LEU A 152 -3.10 -23.93 14.86
N ARG A 153 -3.06 -25.23 14.54
CA ARG A 153 -2.04 -25.80 13.63
C ARG A 153 -2.16 -25.19 12.23
N GLN A 154 -3.38 -25.06 11.73
CA GLN A 154 -3.64 -24.47 10.42
C GLN A 154 -3.29 -22.98 10.39
N LEU A 155 -3.52 -22.25 11.48
CA LEU A 155 -3.11 -20.86 11.61
C LEU A 155 -1.59 -20.71 11.51
N ASP A 156 -0.82 -21.54 12.21
CA ASP A 156 0.65 -21.52 12.13
C ASP A 156 1.15 -21.84 10.72
N HIS A 157 0.53 -22.82 10.07
CA HIS A 157 0.83 -23.16 8.69
C HIS A 157 0.56 -21.99 7.77
N CYS A 158 -0.62 -21.37 7.88
CA CYS A 158 -1.02 -20.20 7.11
C CYS A 158 -0.07 -19.01 7.31
N VAL A 159 0.32 -18.73 8.56
CA VAL A 159 1.29 -17.69 8.89
C VAL A 159 2.62 -17.99 8.20
N SER A 160 3.14 -19.22 8.31
CA SER A 160 4.42 -19.60 7.70
C SER A 160 4.43 -19.54 6.16
N GLN A 161 3.29 -19.84 5.52
CA GLN A 161 3.17 -19.86 4.07
C GLN A 161 3.05 -18.45 3.47
N ASN A 162 2.31 -17.58 4.14
CA ASN A 162 1.95 -16.27 3.64
C ASN A 162 2.86 -15.15 4.15
N GLU A 163 3.69 -15.41 5.17
CA GLU A 163 4.71 -14.48 5.63
C GLU A 163 5.81 -14.35 4.59
N ARG A 164 6.00 -13.12 4.11
CA ARG A 164 7.00 -12.75 3.13
C ARG A 164 8.05 -11.85 3.78
N PHE A 165 9.27 -11.96 3.28
CA PHE A 165 10.42 -11.21 3.76
C PHE A 165 10.83 -10.20 2.70
N SER A 166 10.88 -8.94 3.10
CA SER A 166 11.47 -7.86 2.31
C SER A 166 12.73 -7.35 3.01
N LYS A 167 13.56 -6.59 2.29
CA LYS A 167 14.68 -5.81 2.88
C LYS A 167 14.23 -4.86 4.00
N HIS A 168 12.92 -4.60 4.05
CA HIS A 168 12.27 -3.58 4.84
C HIS A 168 11.44 -4.13 6.01
N GLY A 169 11.27 -5.45 6.11
CA GLY A 169 10.48 -6.06 7.18
C GLY A 169 9.74 -7.33 6.76
N ARG A 170 9.00 -7.90 7.71
CA ARG A 170 8.09 -9.03 7.47
C ARG A 170 6.69 -8.53 7.18
N TYR A 171 6.00 -9.19 6.26
CA TYR A 171 4.66 -8.80 5.82
C TYR A 171 3.84 -10.00 5.39
N PHE A 172 2.52 -9.83 5.32
CA PHE A 172 1.65 -10.87 4.76
C PHE A 172 1.25 -10.50 3.33
N ALA A 173 1.33 -11.47 2.42
CA ALA A 173 0.56 -11.36 1.18
C ALA A 173 -0.94 -11.24 1.53
N PRO A 174 -1.77 -10.61 0.68
CA PRO A 174 -3.22 -10.62 0.87
C PRO A 174 -3.75 -12.04 0.69
N PHE A 175 -4.49 -12.55 1.68
CA PHE A 175 -5.13 -13.87 1.62
C PHE A 175 -6.36 -13.95 2.51
N VAL A 176 -7.15 -15.00 2.28
CA VAL A 176 -8.30 -15.43 3.08
C VAL A 176 -8.16 -16.94 3.27
N GLN A 177 -8.17 -17.41 4.50
CA GLN A 177 -7.97 -18.83 4.82
C GLN A 177 -9.00 -19.29 5.86
N ASP A 178 -9.78 -20.32 5.52
CA ASP A 178 -10.57 -21.07 6.51
C ASP A 178 -9.60 -21.94 7.33
N LEU A 179 -9.60 -21.77 8.65
CA LEU A 179 -8.67 -22.46 9.54
C LEU A 179 -9.08 -23.93 9.78
N LEU A 180 -10.26 -24.35 9.33
CA LEU A 180 -10.68 -25.76 9.34
C LEU A 180 -10.65 -26.42 7.95
N GLU A 181 -10.10 -25.72 6.94
CA GLU A 181 -9.95 -26.27 5.59
C GLU A 181 -9.02 -27.49 5.60
N GLY A 182 -9.57 -28.68 5.32
CA GLY A 182 -8.85 -29.95 5.36
C GLY A 182 -9.29 -30.92 6.47
N TYR A 183 -10.14 -30.48 7.41
CA TYR A 183 -10.71 -31.34 8.47
C TYR A 183 -12.25 -31.46 8.36
N PRO A 184 -12.79 -32.07 7.27
CA PRO A 184 -14.24 -32.10 7.01
C PRO A 184 -15.04 -32.88 8.06
N GLU A 185 -14.45 -33.88 8.71
CA GLU A 185 -15.09 -34.66 9.79
C GLU A 185 -15.27 -33.84 11.08
N MET A 186 -14.46 -32.80 11.27
CA MET A 186 -14.46 -31.90 12.42
C MET A 186 -15.24 -30.60 12.16
N ALA A 187 -15.93 -30.49 11.03
CA ALA A 187 -16.67 -29.30 10.62
C ALA A 187 -18.18 -29.37 10.94
N ALA A 188 -18.61 -30.35 11.76
CA ALA A 188 -20.00 -30.74 11.94
C ALA A 188 -20.75 -29.98 13.07
N SER A 189 -20.14 -29.00 13.72
CA SER A 189 -20.79 -28.22 14.79
C SER A 189 -21.77 -27.19 14.22
N GLU A 190 -23.06 -27.35 14.56
CA GLU A 190 -24.23 -26.94 13.77
C GLU A 190 -24.61 -25.44 13.73
N GLU A 191 -24.06 -24.54 14.55
CA GLU A 191 -24.66 -23.17 14.64
C GLU A 191 -23.67 -22.01 14.68
N GLY A 192 -22.36 -22.28 14.72
CA GLY A 192 -21.32 -21.25 14.78
C GLY A 192 -20.34 -21.39 13.62
N LYS A 193 -20.45 -20.50 12.64
CA LYS A 193 -19.57 -20.41 11.46
C LYS A 193 -18.06 -20.56 11.84
N ARG A 194 -17.26 -21.05 10.88
CA ARG A 194 -15.87 -21.56 11.01
C ARG A 194 -14.79 -20.48 11.22
N PRO A 195 -13.75 -20.74 12.05
CA PRO A 195 -12.69 -19.77 12.28
C PRO A 195 -11.96 -19.40 10.98
N LEU A 196 -11.76 -18.10 10.77
CA LEU A 196 -11.28 -17.53 9.51
C LEU A 196 -10.14 -16.55 9.79
N PHE A 197 -9.10 -16.59 8.97
CA PHE A 197 -8.01 -15.63 9.02
C PHE A 197 -7.88 -14.89 7.69
N ILE A 198 -7.88 -13.56 7.76
CA ILE A 198 -7.79 -12.66 6.61
C ILE A 198 -6.65 -11.69 6.84
N SER A 199 -5.84 -11.47 5.81
CA SER A 199 -4.86 -10.40 5.75
C SER A 199 -5.15 -9.52 4.54
N VAL A 200 -5.30 -8.22 4.73
CA VAL A 200 -5.52 -7.27 3.64
C VAL A 200 -4.64 -6.02 3.79
N PRO A 201 -3.93 -5.59 2.74
CA PRO A 201 -3.29 -4.28 2.72
C PRO A 201 -4.33 -3.21 2.44
N PHE A 202 -4.27 -2.11 3.16
CA PHE A 202 -5.10 -0.94 2.91
C PHE A 202 -4.27 0.33 2.82
N MET A 203 -4.78 1.30 2.09
CA MET A 203 -4.12 2.59 1.93
C MET A 203 -4.60 3.55 3.01
N ASP A 204 -3.66 4.25 3.61
CA ASP A 204 -3.90 5.24 4.66
C ASP A 204 -3.06 6.49 4.39
N TRP A 205 -3.46 7.64 4.92
CA TRP A 205 -2.62 8.84 4.88
C TRP A 205 -2.13 9.24 6.26
N SER A 206 -1.04 10.00 6.27
CA SER A 206 -0.56 10.73 7.44
C SER A 206 -0.82 12.22 7.30
N VAL A 207 -1.01 12.87 8.44
CA VAL A 207 -1.26 14.31 8.53
C VAL A 207 -0.02 14.98 9.15
N GLU A 208 0.25 16.22 8.76
CA GLU A 208 1.37 17.01 9.29
C GLU A 208 1.18 17.35 10.79
N GLY A 209 2.15 17.04 11.64
CA GLY A 209 2.10 17.38 13.07
C GLY A 209 2.63 16.28 13.99
N LEU A 210 2.79 16.60 15.27
CA LEU A 210 3.18 15.62 16.30
C LEU A 210 2.06 14.58 16.44
N THR A 211 2.44 13.31 16.36
CA THR A 211 1.50 12.22 16.63
C THR A 211 1.02 12.31 18.09
N PRO A 212 -0.30 12.26 18.37
CA PRO A 212 -0.79 12.21 19.74
C PRO A 212 -0.12 11.06 20.50
N PRO A 213 0.12 11.24 21.81
CA PRO A 213 0.78 10.22 22.63
C PRO A 213 0.00 8.91 22.53
N LEU A 214 0.75 7.82 22.40
CA LEU A 214 0.23 6.45 22.37
C LEU A 214 -0.80 6.25 23.49
N ARG A 215 -2.09 6.05 23.14
CA ARG A 215 -3.09 5.58 24.11
C ARG A 215 -2.73 4.18 24.64
N PHE A 216 -2.05 3.40 23.81
CA PHE A 216 -1.60 2.03 24.10
C PHE A 216 -0.09 1.96 23.92
N ARG A 217 0.65 1.89 25.03
CA ARG A 217 2.11 1.84 25.03
C ARG A 217 2.53 0.58 24.25
N VAL A 218 3.14 0.78 23.07
CA VAL A 218 3.85 -0.29 22.36
C VAL A 218 4.89 -0.83 23.33
N ASP A 219 4.92 -2.15 23.48
CA ASP A 219 5.73 -2.88 24.45
C ASP A 219 7.15 -2.28 24.62
N SER A 220 7.57 -2.11 25.87
CA SER A 220 8.86 -1.51 26.22
C SER A 220 10.03 -2.40 25.75
N ARG A 221 9.82 -3.72 25.68
CA ARG A 221 10.82 -4.69 25.20
C ARG A 221 10.91 -4.70 23.66
N ALA A 222 9.78 -4.53 22.97
CA ALA A 222 9.75 -4.37 21.52
C ALA A 222 10.43 -3.07 21.05
N TRP A 223 10.46 -2.04 21.91
CA TRP A 223 11.13 -0.77 21.64
C TRP A 223 12.67 -0.88 21.71
N GLU A 224 13.21 -1.66 22.66
CA GLU A 224 14.66 -1.92 22.78
C GLU A 224 15.20 -2.74 21.60
N GLN A 225 14.47 -3.76 21.14
CA GLN A 225 14.87 -4.57 19.99
C GLN A 225 14.83 -3.77 18.66
N ASN A 226 13.93 -2.78 18.56
CA ASN A 226 13.79 -1.88 17.42
C ASN A 226 14.95 -0.88 17.25
N GLN A 227 15.72 -0.55 18.29
CA GLN A 227 16.88 0.36 18.12
C GLN A 227 17.97 -0.22 17.20
N SER A 228 18.04 -1.55 17.06
CA SER A 228 19.02 -2.23 16.21
C SER A 228 18.76 -2.09 14.71
N ASN A 229 17.55 -1.69 14.29
CA ASN A 229 17.14 -1.58 12.87
C ASN A 229 17.18 -0.15 12.30
N LYS A 230 17.72 0.83 13.04
CA LYS A 230 17.81 2.25 12.65
C LYS A 230 18.72 2.57 11.45
N VAL A 231 19.07 1.59 10.62
CA VAL A 231 19.83 1.88 9.39
C VAL A 231 18.84 2.23 8.28
N PRO A 232 18.80 3.49 7.79
CA PRO A 232 17.91 3.88 6.72
C PRO A 232 18.33 3.19 5.42
N THR A 233 17.66 2.10 5.07
CA THR A 233 17.94 1.35 3.85
C THR A 233 17.19 1.97 2.66
N HIS A 234 17.89 2.87 1.95
CA HIS A 234 17.64 3.38 0.59
C HIS A 234 17.01 4.80 0.43
N PRO A 235 17.55 5.66 -0.48
CA PRO A 235 17.16 7.07 -0.69
C PRO A 235 16.01 7.32 -1.70
N LEU A 236 15.52 6.30 -2.42
CA LEU A 236 14.26 6.35 -3.18
C LEU A 236 13.25 5.48 -2.43
N ARG A 237 12.16 6.07 -1.93
CA ARG A 237 11.20 5.42 -1.02
C ARG A 237 9.78 5.56 -1.59
N SER A 238 9.48 4.82 -2.66
CA SER A 238 8.16 4.81 -3.30
C SER A 238 7.05 4.26 -2.38
N ILE A 239 5.79 4.31 -2.81
CA ILE A 239 4.61 3.69 -2.15
C ILE A 239 4.85 2.19 -1.83
N MET A 240 5.87 1.56 -2.40
CA MET A 240 6.29 0.17 -2.15
C MET A 240 6.81 -0.13 -0.74
N GLN A 241 6.81 0.83 0.19
CA GLN A 241 7.03 0.54 1.62
C GLN A 241 5.79 -0.07 2.27
N HIS A 242 5.39 -1.24 1.77
CA HIS A 242 4.39 -2.13 2.37
C HIS A 242 4.87 -2.75 3.71
N PHE A 243 6.11 -2.47 4.14
CA PHE A 243 6.87 -3.38 5.01
C PHE A 243 7.42 -2.77 6.31
N TYR A 244 7.32 -1.46 6.52
CA TYR A 244 7.86 -0.80 7.72
C TYR A 244 6.77 -0.64 8.79
N ARG A 245 6.71 -1.63 9.68
CA ARG A 245 5.80 -1.68 10.83
C ARG A 245 6.35 -0.87 12.01
N LEU A 246 5.58 0.11 12.51
CA LEU A 246 5.79 0.86 13.76
C LEU A 246 7.03 1.79 13.85
N GLU A 247 7.49 2.40 12.76
CA GLU A 247 8.46 3.50 12.81
C GLU A 247 7.81 4.83 12.46
N ASP A 248 8.39 5.91 13.00
CA ASP A 248 8.01 7.27 12.65
C ASP A 248 8.10 7.45 11.14
N THR A 249 6.99 7.87 10.55
CA THR A 249 6.87 8.07 9.11
C THR A 249 7.55 9.36 8.64
N GLU A 250 8.13 10.14 9.56
CA GLU A 250 8.88 11.38 9.28
C GLU A 250 9.96 11.22 8.21
N ASP A 251 10.68 10.10 8.20
CA ASP A 251 11.76 9.83 7.23
C ASP A 251 11.27 9.37 5.84
N ARG A 252 9.95 9.26 5.60
CA ARG A 252 9.40 8.79 4.31
C ARG A 252 9.57 9.83 3.18
N GLU A 253 9.56 9.35 1.93
CA GLU A 253 9.94 10.11 0.74
C GLU A 253 9.23 11.47 0.63
N PRO A 254 9.96 12.60 0.57
CA PRO A 254 9.36 13.92 0.43
C PRO A 254 8.81 14.18 -0.98
N GLN A 255 8.99 13.22 -1.90
CA GLN A 255 8.67 13.39 -3.31
C GLN A 255 7.32 12.81 -3.73
N GLN A 256 6.56 12.18 -2.82
CA GLN A 256 5.23 11.66 -3.14
C GLN A 256 4.28 12.74 -3.68
N VAL A 257 3.30 12.33 -4.50
CA VAL A 257 2.24 13.24 -5.00
C VAL A 257 1.54 13.98 -3.86
N PHE A 258 1.28 13.29 -2.74
CA PHE A 258 0.64 13.87 -1.56
C PHE A 258 1.46 14.99 -0.89
N THR A 259 2.79 14.97 -1.03
CA THR A 259 3.67 16.02 -0.50
C THR A 259 3.87 17.15 -1.50
N ARG A 260 3.99 16.82 -2.80
CA ARG A 260 4.28 17.78 -3.87
C ARG A 260 3.07 18.61 -4.28
N HIS A 261 1.90 17.99 -4.42
CA HIS A 261 0.70 18.67 -4.87
C HIS A 261 -0.13 19.18 -3.68
N LYS A 262 -0.14 20.50 -3.50
CA LYS A 262 -0.83 21.20 -2.42
C LYS A 262 -1.93 22.11 -2.99
N PRO A 263 -3.09 21.56 -3.38
CA PRO A 263 -4.16 22.33 -4.03
C PRO A 263 -4.74 23.43 -3.13
N TRP A 264 -4.62 23.28 -1.81
CA TRP A 264 -5.04 24.30 -0.82
C TRP A 264 -4.17 25.56 -0.82
N LEU A 265 -3.00 25.59 -1.48
CA LEU A 265 -2.24 26.83 -1.66
C LEU A 265 -2.89 27.77 -2.68
N THR A 266 -3.63 27.21 -3.63
CA THR A 266 -4.28 27.98 -4.71
C THR A 266 -5.75 28.27 -4.43
N ASP A 267 -6.44 27.38 -3.68
CA ASP A 267 -7.87 27.50 -3.37
C ASP A 267 -8.08 27.68 -1.85
N ARG A 268 -8.54 28.87 -1.46
CA ARG A 268 -8.78 29.26 -0.06
C ARG A 268 -9.96 28.50 0.55
N ASP A 269 -11.00 28.20 -0.23
CA ASP A 269 -12.18 27.50 0.30
C ASP A 269 -11.82 26.04 0.60
N LEU A 270 -11.01 25.44 -0.28
CA LEU A 270 -10.43 24.13 -0.05
C LEU A 270 -9.52 24.12 1.18
N ASP A 271 -8.67 25.14 1.36
CA ASP A 271 -7.79 25.26 2.53
C ASP A 271 -8.56 25.23 3.85
N LEU A 272 -9.61 26.04 3.96
CA LEU A 272 -10.45 26.09 5.15
C LEU A 272 -11.13 24.76 5.45
N ARG A 273 -11.64 24.08 4.42
CA ARG A 273 -12.27 22.77 4.57
C ARG A 273 -11.28 21.68 5.00
N VAL A 274 -10.09 21.66 4.40
CA VAL A 274 -9.04 20.70 4.72
C VAL A 274 -8.57 20.88 6.17
N ARG A 275 -8.32 22.12 6.62
CA ARG A 275 -7.95 22.41 8.01
C ARG A 275 -9.06 22.07 8.99
N GLN A 276 -10.30 22.44 8.68
CA GLN A 276 -11.46 22.14 9.53
C GLN A 276 -11.65 20.64 9.70
N TRP A 277 -11.46 19.87 8.62
CA TRP A 277 -11.75 18.44 8.62
C TRP A 277 -10.60 17.61 9.20
N TYR A 278 -9.37 17.83 8.74
CA TYR A 278 -8.22 17.00 9.12
C TYR A 278 -7.42 17.57 10.30
N GLY A 279 -7.69 18.81 10.73
CA GLY A 279 -6.86 19.57 11.68
C GLY A 279 -5.57 20.08 11.04
N HIS A 280 -4.84 19.19 10.35
CA HIS A 280 -3.61 19.48 9.63
C HIS A 280 -3.65 18.96 8.19
N TYR A 281 -2.61 19.22 7.39
CA TYR A 281 -2.61 18.83 5.97
C TYR A 281 -2.20 17.38 5.75
N PRO A 282 -2.95 16.62 4.91
CA PRO A 282 -2.55 15.26 4.52
C PRO A 282 -1.30 15.32 3.63
N ARG A 283 -0.20 14.71 4.10
CA ARG A 283 1.13 14.89 3.51
C ARG A 283 1.68 13.63 2.83
N ARG A 284 1.40 12.44 3.36
CA ARG A 284 1.98 11.20 2.83
C ARG A 284 0.93 10.12 2.68
N LEU A 285 1.07 9.32 1.63
CA LEU A 285 0.31 8.09 1.41
C LEU A 285 1.13 6.90 1.93
N ALA A 286 0.48 6.06 2.71
CA ALA A 286 1.01 4.88 3.38
C ALA A 286 0.18 3.65 3.00
N VAL A 287 0.82 2.50 3.02
CA VAL A 287 0.14 1.21 2.92
C VAL A 287 0.33 0.53 4.28
N ASP A 288 -0.78 0.26 4.95
CA ASP A 288 -0.81 -0.44 6.23
C ASP A 288 -1.49 -1.81 6.03
N GLU A 289 -1.32 -2.71 7.00
CA GLU A 289 -1.92 -4.04 6.98
C GLU A 289 -3.03 -4.14 8.03
N LEU A 290 -4.14 -4.76 7.65
CA LEU A 290 -5.21 -5.18 8.55
C LEU A 290 -5.29 -6.70 8.56
N TRP A 291 -5.15 -7.29 9.74
CA TRP A 291 -5.44 -8.72 9.93
C TRP A 291 -6.75 -8.87 10.66
N ILE A 292 -7.57 -9.80 10.21
CA ILE A 292 -8.88 -10.09 10.79
C ILE A 292 -8.90 -11.57 11.13
N LEU A 293 -9.01 -11.87 12.42
CA LEU A 293 -9.16 -13.20 12.96
C LEU A 293 -10.59 -13.37 13.47
N VAL A 294 -11.37 -14.19 12.78
CA VAL A 294 -12.70 -14.60 13.23
C VAL A 294 -12.52 -15.88 14.03
N VAL A 295 -12.88 -15.84 15.31
CA VAL A 295 -12.76 -17.00 16.20
C VAL A 295 -14.02 -17.84 16.14
N ASP A 296 -15.18 -17.19 16.20
CA ASP A 296 -16.50 -17.82 16.06
C ASP A 296 -17.51 -16.80 15.48
N ALA A 297 -18.79 -17.17 15.42
CA ALA A 297 -19.86 -16.29 14.92
C ALA A 297 -20.06 -15.00 15.74
N ARG A 298 -19.45 -14.86 16.93
CA ARG A 298 -19.66 -13.75 17.87
C ARG A 298 -18.40 -12.95 18.16
N HIS A 299 -17.22 -13.52 17.99
CA HIS A 299 -15.94 -12.93 18.36
C HIS A 299 -15.06 -12.71 17.14
N VAL A 300 -14.66 -11.45 16.95
CA VAL A 300 -13.74 -11.05 15.89
C VAL A 300 -12.65 -10.17 16.46
N VAL A 301 -11.40 -10.47 16.08
CA VAL A 301 -10.22 -9.71 16.47
C VAL A 301 -9.61 -9.08 15.24
N THR A 302 -9.27 -7.80 15.33
CA THR A 302 -8.60 -7.06 14.26
C THR A 302 -7.26 -6.55 14.73
N PHE A 303 -6.23 -6.66 13.89
CA PHE A 303 -4.87 -6.23 14.18
C PHE A 303 -4.45 -5.17 13.16
N SER A 304 -3.82 -4.08 13.64
CA SER A 304 -3.28 -3.05 12.76
C SER A 304 -1.99 -2.42 13.30
N SER A 305 -1.11 -2.02 12.38
CA SER A 305 0.28 -1.67 12.67
C SER A 305 0.54 -0.20 13.03
N ASN A 306 -0.38 0.75 12.82
CA ASN A 306 -0.05 2.19 12.87
C ASN A 306 -1.18 3.11 13.41
N GLN A 307 -2.08 2.56 14.23
CA GLN A 307 -3.37 3.22 14.49
C GLN A 307 -3.47 3.89 15.86
N SER A 308 -2.58 3.55 16.81
CA SER A 308 -2.52 4.19 18.14
C SER A 308 -1.96 5.62 18.12
N TRP A 309 -1.39 6.06 16.99
CA TRP A 309 -0.79 7.38 16.78
C TRP A 309 -1.72 8.40 16.10
N LYS A 310 -2.99 8.04 15.86
CA LYS A 310 -3.93 8.89 15.12
C LYS A 310 -5.07 9.36 16.01
N ALA A 311 -5.58 10.55 15.73
CA ALA A 311 -6.73 11.08 16.44
C ALA A 311 -7.99 10.22 16.16
N GLN A 312 -8.83 10.09 17.18
CA GLN A 312 -10.16 9.48 17.06
C GLN A 312 -11.13 10.39 16.31
N TRP A 313 -10.98 11.71 16.47
CA TRP A 313 -11.75 12.73 15.78
C TRP A 313 -10.84 13.80 15.21
N PRO A 314 -10.86 14.06 13.89
CA PRO A 314 -11.51 13.26 12.83
C PRO A 314 -11.09 11.77 12.87
N PRO A 315 -11.89 10.81 12.33
CA PRO A 315 -11.65 9.37 12.43
C PRO A 315 -10.45 8.92 11.58
N LEU A 316 -9.26 9.38 11.96
CA LEU A 316 -8.00 9.02 11.35
C LEU A 316 -7.51 7.68 11.91
N GLN A 317 -7.94 7.27 13.11
CA GLN A 317 -7.69 5.93 13.61
C GLN A 317 -8.61 4.89 12.95
N LEU A 318 -8.06 3.76 12.47
CA LEU A 318 -8.81 2.69 11.80
C LEU A 318 -9.98 2.17 12.64
N SER A 319 -9.78 1.95 13.94
CA SER A 319 -10.87 1.48 14.80
C SER A 319 -12.02 2.49 14.85
N ALA A 320 -11.72 3.79 14.96
CA ALA A 320 -12.72 4.85 14.86
C ALA A 320 -13.44 4.86 13.51
N ARG A 321 -12.74 4.57 12.39
CA ARG A 321 -13.35 4.48 11.05
C ARG A 321 -14.37 3.34 10.97
N ILE A 322 -13.96 2.17 11.47
CA ILE A 322 -14.80 0.98 11.49
C ILE A 322 -16.05 1.26 12.35
N SER A 323 -15.88 1.88 13.52
CA SER A 323 -16.98 2.15 14.45
C SER A 323 -17.91 3.27 14.04
N ASP A 324 -17.35 4.40 13.63
CA ASP A 324 -18.11 5.61 13.41
C ASP A 324 -18.55 5.80 11.96
N VAL A 325 -18.00 5.06 11.00
CA VAL A 325 -18.39 5.27 9.60
C VAL A 325 -18.91 3.99 8.96
N SER A 326 -18.10 2.95 8.90
CA SER A 326 -18.49 1.71 8.19
C SER A 326 -19.63 0.99 8.90
N PHE A 327 -19.57 0.93 10.23
CA PHE A 327 -20.65 0.37 11.03
C PHE A 327 -21.94 1.18 10.89
N ARG A 328 -21.88 2.51 10.74
CA ARG A 328 -23.09 3.34 10.56
C ARG A 328 -23.85 3.00 9.28
N GLY A 329 -23.13 2.71 8.19
CA GLY A 329 -23.72 2.28 6.93
C GLY A 329 -24.52 0.99 7.09
N ILE A 330 -23.90 -0.02 7.69
CA ILE A 330 -24.54 -1.33 7.92
C ILE A 330 -25.66 -1.23 8.95
N ARG A 331 -25.46 -0.49 10.05
CA ARG A 331 -26.46 -0.25 11.09
C ARG A 331 -27.77 0.30 10.55
N ASN A 332 -27.70 1.29 9.67
CA ASN A 332 -28.89 1.94 9.12
C ASN A 332 -29.63 1.04 8.12
N GLY A 333 -28.92 0.17 7.41
CA GLY A 333 -29.51 -0.79 6.47
C GLY A 333 -30.04 -2.05 7.15
N PHE A 334 -29.35 -2.55 8.19
CA PHE A 334 -29.53 -3.88 8.78
C PHE A 334 -31.00 -4.23 9.05
N LEU A 335 -31.74 -3.39 9.78
CA LEU A 335 -33.14 -3.69 10.14
C LEU A 335 -34.13 -3.46 9.00
N SER A 336 -33.74 -2.71 7.96
CA SER A 336 -34.60 -2.40 6.81
C SER A 336 -34.42 -3.37 5.64
N THR A 337 -33.23 -3.97 5.51
CA THR A 337 -32.86 -4.82 4.37
C THR A 337 -32.67 -6.29 4.75
N ALA A 338 -32.49 -6.62 6.03
CA ALA A 338 -32.33 -8.01 6.44
C ALA A 338 -33.70 -8.72 6.44
N PRO A 339 -33.81 -9.92 5.85
CA PRO A 339 -34.94 -10.80 6.15
C PRO A 339 -34.96 -11.08 7.66
N ALA A 340 -36.15 -11.33 8.22
CA ALA A 340 -36.41 -11.44 9.66
C ALA A 340 -35.50 -12.42 10.45
N GLU A 341 -34.68 -13.23 9.76
CA GLU A 341 -33.82 -14.27 10.32
C GLU A 341 -32.31 -13.97 10.25
N GLN A 342 -31.84 -12.87 9.64
CA GLN A 342 -30.40 -12.63 9.50
C GLN A 342 -29.81 -11.94 10.73
N ASP A 343 -29.09 -12.71 11.56
CA ASP A 343 -28.37 -12.18 12.72
C ASP A 343 -27.08 -11.43 12.35
N TYR A 344 -26.73 -10.41 13.16
CA TYR A 344 -25.45 -9.73 13.07
C TYR A 344 -24.36 -10.60 13.68
N THR A 345 -23.48 -11.14 12.84
CA THR A 345 -22.40 -12.06 13.24
C THR A 345 -21.02 -11.43 13.02
N ALA A 346 -19.99 -12.04 13.57
CA ALA A 346 -18.58 -11.69 13.35
C ALA A 346 -18.23 -11.56 11.86
N TYR A 347 -18.82 -12.38 10.99
CA TYR A 347 -18.62 -12.34 9.53
C TYR A 347 -19.23 -11.09 8.89
N THR A 348 -20.40 -10.66 9.39
CA THR A 348 -20.98 -9.37 8.99
C THR A 348 -20.09 -8.22 9.46
N HIS A 349 -19.46 -8.39 10.62
CA HIS A 349 -18.46 -7.45 11.13
C HIS A 349 -17.15 -7.47 10.32
N VAL A 350 -16.71 -8.61 9.76
CA VAL A 350 -15.57 -8.66 8.82
C VAL A 350 -15.80 -7.72 7.65
N ILE A 351 -16.97 -7.77 7.03
CA ILE A 351 -17.31 -6.85 5.93
C ILE A 351 -17.33 -5.39 6.40
N THR A 352 -17.78 -5.15 7.63
CA THR A 352 -17.74 -3.81 8.26
C THR A 352 -16.30 -3.31 8.40
N ALA A 353 -15.39 -4.18 8.87
CA ALA A 353 -13.97 -3.87 9.06
C ALA A 353 -13.27 -3.64 7.71
N LEU A 354 -13.51 -4.49 6.71
CA LEU A 354 -13.00 -4.33 5.35
C LEU A 354 -13.49 -3.02 4.72
N SER A 355 -14.78 -2.69 4.87
CA SER A 355 -15.33 -1.43 4.39
C SER A 355 -14.66 -0.21 5.03
N GLY A 356 -14.32 -0.28 6.33
CA GLY A 356 -13.60 0.80 7.03
C GLY A 356 -12.14 0.95 6.68
N ALA A 357 -11.46 -0.16 6.40
CA ALA A 357 -10.07 -0.15 5.99
C ALA A 357 -9.90 0.30 4.54
N LEU A 358 -10.68 -0.31 3.64
CA LEU A 358 -10.54 -0.10 2.20
C LEU A 358 -11.20 1.21 1.76
N GLY A 359 -12.30 1.61 2.39
CA GLY A 359 -13.14 2.71 1.92
C GLY A 359 -12.63 4.12 2.16
N MET A 360 -11.66 4.35 3.07
CA MET A 360 -11.32 5.70 3.50
C MET A 360 -10.94 6.62 2.33
N LEU A 361 -10.15 6.15 1.37
CA LEU A 361 -9.58 7.00 0.32
C LEU A 361 -10.47 7.15 -0.91
N HIS A 362 -11.64 6.52 -0.88
CA HIS A 362 -12.57 6.41 -1.99
C HIS A 362 -13.75 7.36 -1.83
N ARG A 363 -14.03 8.10 -2.91
CA ARG A 363 -15.09 9.12 -2.95
C ARG A 363 -16.47 8.55 -2.67
N SER A 364 -16.69 7.35 -3.17
CA SER A 364 -17.97 6.65 -3.11
C SER A 364 -18.29 6.06 -1.73
N PHE A 365 -17.29 5.82 -0.89
CA PHE A 365 -17.49 5.40 0.49
C PHE A 365 -17.80 6.60 1.38
N TRP A 366 -16.97 7.65 1.31
CA TRP A 366 -17.04 8.81 2.20
C TRP A 366 -17.18 10.08 1.36
N PRO A 367 -18.40 10.50 0.98
CA PRO A 367 -18.59 11.63 0.07
C PRO A 367 -18.13 12.97 0.65
N ASP A 368 -18.08 13.07 1.99
CA ASP A 368 -17.67 14.28 2.71
C ASP A 368 -16.15 14.43 2.78
N ILE A 369 -15.40 13.41 2.34
CA ILE A 369 -13.96 13.45 2.38
C ILE A 369 -13.43 14.48 1.38
N THR A 370 -12.62 15.40 1.89
CA THR A 370 -12.04 16.44 1.05
C THR A 370 -10.75 15.91 0.46
N LEU A 371 -10.65 15.89 -0.87
CA LEU A 371 -9.51 15.37 -1.63
C LEU A 371 -9.29 13.85 -1.51
N CYS A 372 -10.16 13.07 -2.16
CA CYS A 372 -10.01 11.62 -2.31
C CYS A 372 -8.70 11.27 -3.06
N LEU A 373 -8.31 9.99 -3.04
CA LEU A 373 -7.12 9.50 -3.74
C LEU A 373 -7.11 9.90 -5.21
N THR A 374 -8.21 9.59 -5.91
CA THR A 374 -8.43 9.87 -7.33
C THR A 374 -8.34 11.37 -7.60
N ASP A 375 -8.97 12.20 -6.75
CA ASP A 375 -8.96 13.66 -6.89
C ASP A 375 -7.53 14.23 -6.71
N ARG A 376 -6.74 13.70 -5.77
CA ARG A 376 -5.34 14.12 -5.54
C ARG A 376 -4.45 13.83 -6.75
N TYR A 377 -4.53 12.62 -7.31
CA TYR A 377 -3.73 12.25 -8.48
C TYR A 377 -4.21 12.99 -9.73
N ALA A 378 -5.53 13.11 -9.94
CA ALA A 378 -6.09 13.84 -11.08
C ALA A 378 -5.68 15.33 -11.07
N GLY A 379 -5.73 15.98 -9.90
CA GLY A 379 -5.28 17.37 -9.73
C GLY A 379 -3.80 17.56 -10.06
N TYR A 380 -2.94 16.65 -9.59
CA TYR A 380 -1.51 16.73 -9.89
C TYR A 380 -1.19 16.43 -11.35
N LEU A 381 -1.81 15.41 -11.96
CA LEU A 381 -1.66 15.11 -13.38
C LEU A 381 -2.11 16.29 -14.26
N SER A 382 -3.21 16.96 -13.90
CA SER A 382 -3.68 18.17 -14.60
C SER A 382 -2.63 19.29 -14.54
N HIS A 383 -2.01 19.49 -13.37
CA HIS A 383 -0.92 20.45 -13.21
C HIS A 383 0.32 20.08 -14.05
N LEU A 384 0.70 18.80 -14.10
CA LEU A 384 1.80 18.33 -14.95
C LEU A 384 1.49 18.47 -16.44
N GLN A 385 0.26 18.18 -16.86
CA GLN A 385 -0.22 18.37 -18.22
C GLN A 385 -0.15 19.85 -18.62
N TYR A 386 -0.57 20.77 -17.75
CA TYR A 386 -0.44 22.20 -18.00
C TYR A 386 1.04 22.61 -18.19
N ARG A 387 1.94 22.12 -17.32
CA ARG A 387 3.38 22.37 -17.43
C ARG A 387 3.97 21.78 -18.72
N LEU A 388 3.50 20.61 -19.15
CA LEU A 388 3.90 19.97 -20.40
C LEU A 388 3.61 20.87 -21.61
N HIS A 389 2.41 21.43 -21.69
CA HIS A 389 2.02 22.29 -22.79
C HIS A 389 2.83 23.59 -22.87
N ARG A 390 3.26 24.13 -21.72
CA ARG A 390 4.01 25.38 -21.68
C ARG A 390 5.52 25.19 -21.89
N SER A 391 6.09 24.15 -21.30
CA SER A 391 7.55 23.92 -21.32
C SER A 391 7.89 22.45 -21.09
N PRO A 392 8.07 21.64 -22.15
CA PRO A 392 8.57 20.28 -22.01
C PRO A 392 10.02 20.30 -21.48
N SER A 393 10.31 19.47 -20.47
CA SER A 393 11.62 19.38 -19.81
C SER A 393 11.89 17.97 -19.30
N THR A 394 13.17 17.61 -19.18
CA THR A 394 13.61 16.31 -18.63
C THR A 394 13.17 16.11 -17.17
N ARG A 395 13.11 17.19 -16.38
CA ARG A 395 12.58 17.14 -15.01
C ARG A 395 11.10 16.74 -14.97
N LEU A 396 10.30 17.22 -15.92
CA LEU A 396 8.88 16.83 -16.02
C LEU A 396 8.74 15.33 -16.35
N VAL A 397 9.64 14.77 -17.17
CA VAL A 397 9.66 13.32 -17.46
C VAL A 397 9.86 12.53 -16.16
N MET A 398 10.81 12.94 -15.32
CA MET A 398 11.04 12.29 -14.02
C MET A 398 9.84 12.45 -13.08
N ASP A 399 9.21 13.63 -13.05
CA ASP A 399 8.01 13.87 -12.25
C ASP A 399 6.84 12.97 -12.71
N LEU A 400 6.66 12.77 -14.02
CA LEU A 400 5.63 11.90 -14.59
C LEU A 400 5.93 10.41 -14.35
N LEU A 401 7.19 10.00 -14.46
CA LEU A 401 7.61 8.63 -14.16
C LEU A 401 7.30 8.28 -12.70
N GLN A 402 7.58 9.19 -11.78
CA GLN A 402 7.26 8.98 -10.36
C GLN A 402 5.75 8.82 -10.13
N VAL A 403 4.91 9.67 -10.74
CA VAL A 403 3.44 9.53 -10.64
C VAL A 403 2.97 8.20 -11.22
N GLN A 404 3.55 7.78 -12.34
CA GLN A 404 3.24 6.51 -12.99
C GLN A 404 3.58 5.33 -12.08
N GLU A 405 4.78 5.31 -11.48
CA GLU A 405 5.17 4.29 -10.50
C GLU A 405 4.23 4.28 -9.29
N GLU A 406 3.89 5.46 -8.75
CA GLU A 406 2.95 5.59 -7.63
C GLU A 406 1.56 5.03 -7.98
N LEU A 407 1.00 5.40 -9.13
CA LEU A 407 -0.29 4.91 -9.60
C LEU A 407 -0.28 3.41 -9.90
N ASN A 408 0.81 2.88 -10.45
CA ASN A 408 0.96 1.44 -10.68
C ASN A 408 0.84 0.64 -9.38
N ILE A 409 1.47 1.13 -8.30
CA ILE A 409 1.43 0.48 -6.99
C ILE A 409 0.02 0.56 -6.40
N VAL A 410 -0.61 1.73 -6.46
CA VAL A 410 -1.99 1.93 -5.98
C VAL A 410 -2.97 1.00 -6.70
N VAL A 411 -2.88 0.91 -8.03
CA VAL A 411 -3.71 0.02 -8.85
C VAL A 411 -3.47 -1.45 -8.48
N GLN A 412 -2.21 -1.88 -8.35
CA GLN A 412 -1.88 -3.24 -7.95
C GLN A 412 -2.46 -3.60 -6.57
N ILE A 413 -2.40 -2.68 -5.60
CA ILE A 413 -2.98 -2.89 -4.27
C ILE A 413 -4.51 -2.99 -4.35
N MET A 414 -5.16 -2.15 -5.17
CA MET A 414 -6.61 -2.24 -5.35
C MET A 414 -7.06 -3.53 -6.04
N ASP A 415 -6.31 -4.01 -7.03
CA ASP A 415 -6.55 -5.33 -7.65
C ASP A 415 -6.50 -6.45 -6.59
N GLN A 416 -5.49 -6.41 -5.71
CA GLN A 416 -5.37 -7.34 -4.60
C GLN A 416 -6.56 -7.24 -3.62
N GLN A 417 -7.00 -6.04 -3.29
CA GLN A 417 -8.16 -5.79 -2.42
C GLN A 417 -9.46 -6.33 -3.05
N ILE A 418 -9.67 -6.10 -4.34
CA ILE A 418 -10.84 -6.59 -5.09
C ILE A 418 -10.85 -8.12 -5.12
N GLY A 419 -9.71 -8.74 -5.45
CA GLY A 419 -9.57 -10.20 -5.44
C GLY A 419 -9.87 -10.79 -4.06
N LEU A 420 -9.38 -10.17 -2.99
CA LEU A 420 -9.61 -10.60 -1.61
C LEU A 420 -11.09 -10.47 -1.21
N VAL A 421 -11.73 -9.33 -1.46
CA VAL A 421 -13.16 -9.15 -1.14
C VAL A 421 -14.03 -10.15 -1.91
N THR A 422 -13.67 -10.47 -3.15
CA THR A 422 -14.34 -11.49 -3.95
C THR A 422 -14.19 -12.89 -3.32
N ALA A 423 -12.98 -13.24 -2.88
CA ALA A 423 -12.72 -14.51 -2.19
C ALA A 423 -13.46 -14.61 -0.85
N VAL A 424 -13.48 -13.53 -0.05
CA VAL A 424 -14.28 -13.46 1.19
C VAL A 424 -15.76 -13.67 0.86
N GLN A 425 -16.30 -12.99 -0.16
CA GLN A 425 -17.71 -13.12 -0.52
C GLN A 425 -18.06 -14.56 -0.93
N GLU A 426 -17.20 -15.24 -1.67
CA GLU A 426 -17.43 -16.63 -2.08
C GLU A 426 -17.42 -17.57 -0.87
N LEU A 427 -16.43 -17.43 0.02
CA LEU A 427 -16.33 -18.23 1.26
C LEU A 427 -17.55 -18.02 2.17
N LEU A 428 -18.06 -16.79 2.28
CA LEU A 428 -19.28 -16.53 3.06
C LEU A 428 -20.52 -17.17 2.44
N ARG A 429 -20.58 -17.28 1.11
CA ARG A 429 -21.71 -17.92 0.39
C ARG A 429 -21.69 -19.44 0.56
N THR A 430 -20.53 -20.08 0.44
CA THR A 430 -20.40 -21.53 0.63
C THR A 430 -20.82 -21.94 2.04
N CYS A 431 -20.38 -21.20 3.07
CA CYS A 431 -20.82 -21.43 4.46
C CYS A 431 -22.33 -21.26 4.65
N SER A 432 -22.98 -20.34 3.93
CA SER A 432 -24.42 -20.08 4.05
C SER A 432 -25.27 -21.15 3.35
N SER A 433 -24.76 -21.75 2.25
CA SER A 433 -25.50 -22.76 1.48
C SER A 433 -25.55 -24.14 2.16
N GLU A 434 -24.55 -24.50 2.98
CA GLU A 434 -24.55 -25.76 3.73
C GLU A 434 -25.67 -25.79 4.80
N THR A 435 -25.92 -24.66 5.45
CA THR A 435 -26.98 -24.51 6.47
C THR A 435 -28.39 -24.65 5.87
N SER A 436 -28.61 -24.19 4.63
CA SER A 436 -29.93 -24.20 3.99
C SER A 436 -30.36 -25.57 3.44
N ARG A 437 -29.44 -26.52 3.20
CA ARG A 437 -29.78 -27.85 2.66
C ARG A 437 -30.27 -28.85 3.72
N ARG A 438 -30.14 -28.53 5.01
CA ARG A 438 -30.41 -29.46 6.12
C ARG A 438 -31.67 -29.18 6.94
N ARG A 439 -32.41 -28.09 6.69
CA ARG A 439 -33.66 -27.80 7.41
C ARG A 439 -34.88 -28.32 6.64
N PRO A 440 -35.70 -29.25 7.18
CA PRO A 440 -37.00 -29.56 6.61
C PRO A 440 -37.92 -28.33 6.75
N SER A 441 -38.56 -27.93 5.65
CA SER A 441 -39.50 -26.82 5.60
C SER A 441 -40.72 -27.10 6.46
N VAL A 442 -40.79 -26.50 7.65
CA VAL A 442 -42.05 -26.41 8.42
C VAL A 442 -42.77 -25.16 7.91
N ALA A 443 -43.83 -25.39 7.13
CA ALA A 443 -44.72 -24.34 6.68
C ALA A 443 -45.45 -23.73 7.87
N TYR A 444 -45.15 -22.47 8.19
CA TYR A 444 -46.02 -21.66 9.04
C TYR A 444 -46.84 -20.74 8.15
N SER A 445 -48.15 -20.83 8.34
CA SER A 445 -49.19 -20.09 7.66
C SER A 445 -49.13 -18.58 7.96
N ASP A 446 -49.26 -17.81 6.89
CA ASP A 446 -49.42 -16.37 6.86
C ASP A 446 -50.58 -15.88 7.75
N LEU A 447 -50.33 -14.80 8.49
CA LEU A 447 -51.36 -13.86 8.91
C LEU A 447 -50.94 -12.45 8.51
N THR A 448 -51.78 -11.90 7.64
CA THR A 448 -51.75 -10.58 7.02
C THR A 448 -51.97 -9.47 8.05
N THR A 449 -51.26 -8.34 7.94
CA THR A 449 -51.81 -7.04 8.38
C THR A 449 -51.23 -5.87 7.57
N SER A 450 -52.16 -5.25 6.84
CA SER A 450 -52.21 -3.96 6.14
C SER A 450 -51.02 -3.00 6.09
N SER A 451 -50.69 -2.65 4.85
CA SER A 451 -50.10 -1.40 4.40
C SER A 451 -50.86 -0.18 4.93
N ARG A 452 -50.11 0.84 5.38
CA ARG A 452 -50.54 2.25 5.35
C ARG A 452 -49.40 3.12 4.86
N ASP A 453 -49.59 3.65 3.67
CA ASP A 453 -48.90 4.82 3.13
C ASP A 453 -49.19 6.06 4.00
N PHE A 454 -48.18 6.87 4.31
CA PHE A 454 -48.40 8.29 4.58
C PHE A 454 -47.15 9.13 4.25
N SER A 455 -47.41 10.27 3.62
CA SER A 455 -46.50 11.23 3.02
C SER A 455 -45.92 12.26 4.01
N ILE A 456 -44.72 12.76 3.67
CA ILE A 456 -43.88 13.82 4.28
C ILE A 456 -44.47 15.20 3.85
N PRO A 457 -44.37 16.37 4.57
CA PRO A 457 -43.12 16.95 5.08
C PRO A 457 -43.11 17.89 6.32
N GLY A 458 -41.95 17.98 6.99
CA GLY A 458 -41.66 18.97 8.04
C GLY A 458 -40.15 19.19 8.23
N THR A 459 -39.70 20.40 7.93
CA THR A 459 -38.33 20.91 7.83
C THR A 459 -37.55 21.01 9.16
N THR A 460 -36.22 20.88 9.03
CA THR A 460 -35.11 21.25 9.96
C THR A 460 -34.39 20.11 10.68
N SER A 461 -33.69 19.26 9.92
CA SER A 461 -32.46 18.64 10.41
C SER A 461 -31.54 18.26 9.24
N PHE A 462 -30.27 18.59 9.42
CA PHE A 462 -29.11 18.59 8.54
C PHE A 462 -29.06 17.64 7.31
N ARG A 463 -28.54 18.22 6.22
CA ARG A 463 -28.33 17.63 4.89
C ARG A 463 -27.32 16.48 4.87
N TYR A 464 -27.70 15.29 5.31
CA TYR A 464 -26.99 14.05 4.95
C TYR A 464 -27.82 13.32 3.89
N ARG A 465 -27.68 13.78 2.65
CA ARG A 465 -28.45 13.30 1.51
C ARG A 465 -27.96 11.91 1.09
N ARG A 466 -28.78 10.90 1.38
CA ARG A 466 -29.00 9.64 0.64
C ARG A 466 -28.01 9.39 -0.52
N LEU A 467 -27.07 8.48 -0.32
CA LEU A 467 -26.44 7.75 -1.42
C LEU A 467 -26.29 6.28 -1.02
N SER A 468 -26.72 5.39 -1.93
CA SER A 468 -26.56 3.93 -1.90
C SER A 468 -27.59 3.15 -1.05
N LEU A 469 -28.87 3.30 -1.36
CA LEU A 469 -29.88 2.27 -1.10
C LEU A 469 -30.23 1.60 -2.43
N THR A 470 -29.38 0.69 -2.92
CA THR A 470 -29.90 -0.41 -3.76
C THR A 470 -30.52 -1.41 -2.78
N PRO A 471 -31.85 -1.55 -2.71
CA PRO A 471 -32.54 -2.26 -1.61
C PRO A 471 -32.28 -3.78 -1.57
N PHE A 472 -31.47 -4.31 -2.48
CA PHE A 472 -31.37 -5.75 -2.76
C PHE A 472 -29.93 -6.30 -2.77
N SER A 473 -28.91 -5.50 -2.44
CA SER A 473 -27.51 -5.93 -2.49
C SER A 473 -26.95 -6.23 -1.11
N THR A 474 -26.34 -7.41 -0.94
CA THR A 474 -25.58 -7.75 0.28
C THR A 474 -24.47 -6.71 0.54
N PRO A 475 -24.13 -6.38 1.81
CA PRO A 475 -23.12 -5.36 2.12
C PRO A 475 -21.74 -5.65 1.48
N ALA A 476 -21.40 -6.92 1.31
CA ALA A 476 -20.17 -7.34 0.62
C ALA A 476 -20.19 -6.98 -0.89
N ALA A 477 -21.32 -7.21 -1.57
CA ALA A 477 -21.47 -6.85 -2.99
C ALA A 477 -21.48 -5.33 -3.20
N GLN A 478 -22.01 -4.57 -2.23
CA GLN A 478 -21.90 -3.11 -2.24
C GLN A 478 -20.44 -2.66 -2.11
N LEU A 479 -19.68 -3.20 -1.14
CA LEU A 479 -18.24 -2.94 -0.99
C LEU A 479 -17.49 -3.24 -2.29
N LEU A 480 -17.73 -4.40 -2.89
CA LEU A 480 -17.08 -4.83 -4.13
C LEU A 480 -17.37 -3.89 -5.31
N SER A 481 -18.64 -3.57 -5.57
CA SER A 481 -19.01 -2.68 -6.68
C SER A 481 -18.46 -1.27 -6.52
N THR A 482 -18.35 -0.81 -5.27
CA THR A 482 -17.77 0.50 -4.95
C THR A 482 -16.26 0.51 -5.20
N LEU A 483 -15.53 -0.52 -4.75
CA LEU A 483 -14.09 -0.67 -5.03
C LEU A 483 -13.80 -0.80 -6.53
N GLN A 484 -14.60 -1.58 -7.25
CA GLN A 484 -14.46 -1.76 -8.70
C GLN A 484 -14.63 -0.44 -9.46
N ARG A 485 -15.58 0.41 -9.05
CA ARG A 485 -15.80 1.72 -9.68
C ARG A 485 -14.58 2.62 -9.53
N GLU A 486 -14.04 2.72 -8.32
CA GLU A 486 -12.86 3.55 -8.05
C GLU A 486 -11.59 2.99 -8.71
N HIS A 487 -11.49 1.66 -8.82
CA HIS A 487 -10.40 1.02 -9.54
C HIS A 487 -10.37 1.43 -11.02
N VAL A 488 -11.53 1.44 -11.68
CA VAL A 488 -11.64 1.89 -13.08
C VAL A 488 -11.16 3.33 -13.24
N ASP A 489 -11.53 4.22 -12.32
CA ASP A 489 -11.11 5.61 -12.35
C ASP A 489 -9.58 5.76 -12.20
N LEU A 490 -8.95 4.98 -11.31
CA LEU A 490 -7.49 5.00 -11.11
C LEU A 490 -6.72 4.37 -12.28
N VAL A 491 -7.26 3.32 -12.90
CA VAL A 491 -6.71 2.75 -14.14
C VAL A 491 -6.76 3.80 -15.26
N ALA A 492 -7.85 4.55 -15.39
CA ALA A 492 -7.95 5.63 -16.37
C ALA A 492 -6.91 6.73 -16.12
N LEU A 493 -6.65 7.11 -14.86
CA LEU A 493 -5.60 8.06 -14.50
C LEU A 493 -4.19 7.52 -14.82
N ARG A 494 -3.93 6.22 -14.58
CA ARG A 494 -2.67 5.56 -14.95
C ARG A 494 -2.44 5.63 -16.45
N GLU A 495 -3.44 5.28 -17.27
CA GLU A 495 -3.32 5.34 -18.73
C GLU A 495 -3.12 6.77 -19.25
N ASN A 496 -3.81 7.75 -18.65
CA ASN A 496 -3.56 9.15 -18.97
C ASN A 496 -2.11 9.55 -18.62
N SER A 497 -1.59 9.12 -17.47
CA SER A 497 -0.18 9.35 -17.09
C SER A 497 0.79 8.72 -18.11
N ASN A 498 0.53 7.49 -18.56
CA ASN A 498 1.33 6.82 -19.60
C ASN A 498 1.34 7.62 -20.91
N ALA A 499 0.18 8.11 -21.33
CA ALA A 499 0.05 8.93 -22.53
C ALA A 499 0.81 10.25 -22.41
N LEU A 500 0.70 10.94 -21.26
CA LEU A 500 1.42 12.18 -20.98
C LEU A 500 2.93 11.96 -20.91
N PHE A 501 3.39 10.86 -20.32
CA PHE A 501 4.79 10.49 -20.26
C PHE A 501 5.39 10.30 -21.66
N ASN A 502 4.76 9.48 -22.51
CA ASN A 502 5.19 9.24 -23.88
C ASN A 502 5.22 10.54 -24.72
N ARG A 503 4.17 11.37 -24.58
CA ARG A 503 4.12 12.69 -25.25
C ARG A 503 5.23 13.62 -24.77
N THR A 504 5.57 13.58 -23.49
CA THR A 504 6.67 14.39 -22.93
C THR A 504 8.02 13.98 -23.49
N ILE A 505 8.29 12.67 -23.57
CA ILE A 505 9.54 12.17 -24.17
C ILE A 505 9.67 12.66 -25.62
N GLN A 506 8.60 12.56 -26.41
CA GLN A 506 8.60 13.04 -27.79
C GLN A 506 8.91 14.55 -27.86
N LEU A 507 8.24 15.36 -27.04
CA LEU A 507 8.46 16.81 -27.03
C LEU A 507 9.86 17.20 -26.55
N VAL A 508 10.42 16.48 -25.57
CA VAL A 508 11.81 16.69 -25.13
C VAL A 508 12.79 16.32 -26.24
N ASN A 509 12.57 15.21 -26.94
CA ASN A 509 13.41 14.80 -28.06
C ASN A 509 13.38 15.81 -29.21
N ILE A 510 12.20 16.34 -29.57
CA ILE A 510 12.06 17.39 -30.58
C ILE A 510 12.87 18.63 -30.17
N ARG A 511 12.77 19.05 -28.90
CA ARG A 511 13.53 20.21 -28.41
C ARG A 511 15.05 19.98 -28.43
N LEU A 512 15.50 18.77 -28.11
CA LEU A 512 16.92 18.40 -28.22
C LEU A 512 17.40 18.44 -29.67
N GLU A 513 16.56 17.99 -30.62
CA GLU A 513 16.83 18.10 -32.05
C GLU A 513 16.93 19.57 -32.50
N ASP A 514 16.01 20.43 -32.06
CA ASP A 514 16.02 21.85 -32.36
C ASP A 514 17.27 22.56 -31.79
N HIS A 515 17.69 22.20 -30.57
CA HIS A 515 18.97 22.66 -30.01
C HIS A 515 20.16 22.15 -30.83
N GLY A 516 20.11 20.92 -31.33
CA GLY A 516 21.11 20.40 -32.28
C GLY A 516 21.21 21.23 -33.56
N LYS A 517 20.08 21.66 -34.13
CA LYS A 517 20.03 22.56 -35.29
C LYS A 517 20.57 23.95 -34.97
N ALA A 518 20.21 24.52 -33.82
CA ALA A 518 20.73 25.83 -33.41
C ALA A 518 22.25 25.83 -33.23
N ILE A 519 22.79 24.78 -32.60
CA ILE A 519 24.24 24.58 -32.48
C ILE A 519 24.88 24.47 -33.87
N LEU A 520 24.29 23.68 -34.78
CA LEU A 520 24.78 23.56 -36.16
C LEU A 520 24.83 24.94 -36.86
N VAL A 521 23.76 25.73 -36.81
CA VAL A 521 23.73 27.08 -37.40
C VAL A 521 24.80 27.98 -36.76
N PHE A 522 24.94 27.99 -35.44
CA PHE A 522 25.97 28.75 -34.74
C PHE A 522 27.39 28.33 -35.16
N THR A 523 27.64 27.03 -35.32
CA THR A 523 28.94 26.54 -35.81
C THR A 523 29.21 26.99 -37.24
N ILE A 524 28.22 26.97 -38.14
CA ILE A 524 28.38 27.47 -39.52
C ILE A 524 28.73 28.96 -39.52
N VAL A 525 27.98 29.77 -38.77
CA VAL A 525 28.24 31.21 -38.64
C VAL A 525 29.66 31.45 -38.11
N THR A 526 30.06 30.75 -37.05
CA THR A 526 31.40 30.88 -36.46
C THR A 526 32.49 30.47 -37.45
N ILE A 527 32.33 29.34 -38.13
CA ILE A 527 33.29 28.80 -39.11
C ILE A 527 33.49 29.75 -40.30
N VAL A 528 32.48 30.53 -40.70
CA VAL A 528 32.60 31.53 -41.78
C VAL A 528 33.17 32.86 -41.27
N PHE A 529 32.60 33.41 -40.19
CA PHE A 529 32.94 34.76 -39.73
C PHE A 529 34.25 34.83 -38.95
N LEU A 530 34.63 33.79 -38.20
CA LEU A 530 35.85 33.84 -37.38
C LEU A 530 37.12 33.92 -38.23
N PRO A 531 37.31 33.09 -39.29
CA PRO A 531 38.45 33.25 -40.19
C PRO A 531 38.43 34.59 -40.93
N LEU A 532 37.26 35.04 -41.40
CA LEU A 532 37.14 36.31 -42.10
C LEU A 532 37.49 37.50 -41.18
N SER A 533 37.04 37.45 -39.93
CA SER A 533 37.35 38.46 -38.92
C SER A 533 38.83 38.44 -38.56
N PHE A 534 39.45 37.25 -38.49
CA PHE A 534 40.89 37.12 -38.31
C PHE A 534 41.67 37.74 -39.47
N VAL A 535 41.31 37.43 -40.72
CA VAL A 535 41.97 37.98 -41.91
C VAL A 535 41.83 39.50 -41.95
N SER A 536 40.62 40.02 -41.72
CA SER A 536 40.37 41.46 -41.66
C SER A 536 41.17 42.12 -40.54
N SER A 537 41.25 41.50 -39.36
CA SER A 537 42.04 42.02 -38.23
C SER A 537 43.54 41.97 -38.52
N PHE A 538 44.04 40.88 -39.09
CA PHE A 538 45.45 40.69 -39.44
C PHE A 538 45.94 41.74 -40.44
N PHE A 539 45.15 42.03 -41.48
CA PHE A 539 45.45 43.11 -42.43
C PHE A 539 45.16 44.51 -41.89
N GLY A 540 44.33 44.64 -40.84
CA GLY A 540 44.11 45.89 -40.11
C GLY A 540 45.21 46.22 -39.09
N MET A 541 46.15 45.31 -38.83
CA MET A 541 47.29 45.57 -37.94
C MET A 541 48.33 46.46 -38.63
N ASN A 542 48.78 47.50 -37.92
CA ASN A 542 49.79 48.44 -38.40
C ASN A 542 51.20 47.82 -38.40
N PHE A 543 51.50 46.97 -39.38
CA PHE A 543 52.87 46.54 -39.66
C PHE A 543 53.52 47.52 -40.66
N SER A 544 54.71 48.04 -40.34
CA SER A 544 55.44 49.01 -41.18
C SER A 544 55.78 48.47 -42.57
N ASP A 545 55.97 47.14 -42.69
CA ASP A 545 56.33 46.45 -43.93
C ASP A 545 55.15 46.29 -44.92
N ILE A 546 53.91 46.30 -44.41
CA ILE A 546 52.68 46.21 -45.22
C ILE A 546 52.20 47.62 -45.64
N ARG A 547 52.52 48.66 -44.87
CA ARG A 547 52.07 50.04 -45.13
C ARG A 547 52.87 50.74 -46.23
N ASP A 548 54.16 50.44 -46.36
CA ASP A 548 55.07 51.05 -47.35
C ASP A 548 55.30 50.14 -48.58
N MET A 549 54.34 49.25 -48.89
CA MET A 549 54.45 48.34 -50.02
C MET A 549 54.19 49.09 -51.34
N ALA A 550 55.17 49.09 -52.27
CA ALA A 550 55.06 49.71 -53.59
C ALA A 550 54.05 49.02 -54.56
N ALA A 551 53.28 48.07 -54.05
CA ALA A 551 52.31 47.28 -54.80
C ALA A 551 50.95 47.97 -54.85
N THR A 552 50.43 48.14 -56.07
CA THR A 552 49.13 48.72 -56.39
C THR A 552 47.99 48.06 -55.60
N GLN A 553 47.00 48.86 -55.19
CA GLN A 553 45.72 48.50 -54.57
C GLN A 553 45.08 47.21 -55.16
N GLU A 554 45.34 46.90 -56.42
CA GLU A 554 44.88 45.68 -57.11
C GLU A 554 45.45 44.37 -56.53
N GLN A 555 46.71 44.34 -56.06
CA GLN A 555 47.32 43.13 -55.47
C GLN A 555 46.71 42.80 -54.10
N PHE A 556 46.36 43.83 -53.31
CA PHE A 556 45.65 43.66 -52.05
C PHE A 556 44.30 42.96 -52.25
N TRP A 557 43.49 43.43 -53.20
CA TRP A 557 42.19 42.81 -53.47
C TRP A 557 42.32 41.38 -53.99
N LYS A 558 43.31 41.08 -54.84
CA LYS A 558 43.57 39.70 -55.31
C LYS A 558 43.91 38.74 -54.16
N VAL A 559 44.78 39.16 -53.24
CA VAL A 559 45.19 38.33 -52.11
C VAL A 559 44.09 38.22 -51.06
N ALA A 560 43.43 39.32 -50.71
CA ALA A 560 42.36 39.34 -49.71
C ALA A 560 41.13 38.52 -50.17
N VAL A 561 40.72 38.66 -51.44
CA VAL A 561 39.61 37.87 -52.00
C VAL A 561 40.01 36.41 -52.14
N GLY A 562 41.23 36.10 -52.60
CA GLY A 562 41.72 34.73 -52.71
C GLY A 562 41.79 34.02 -51.36
N LEU A 563 42.32 34.68 -50.33
CA LEU A 563 42.40 34.17 -48.97
C LEU A 563 41.00 34.01 -48.34
N THR A 564 40.09 34.94 -48.60
CA THR A 564 38.69 34.86 -48.14
C THR A 564 37.96 33.69 -48.79
N CYS A 565 38.01 33.55 -50.11
CA CYS A 565 37.41 32.42 -50.82
C CYS A 565 38.05 31.09 -50.40
N GLY A 566 39.37 31.07 -50.19
CA GLY A 566 40.09 29.88 -49.72
C GLY A 566 39.68 29.47 -48.31
N THR A 567 39.62 30.41 -47.37
CA THR A 567 39.22 30.14 -45.97
C THR A 567 37.76 29.73 -45.88
N VAL A 568 36.83 30.43 -46.54
CA VAL A 568 35.40 30.07 -46.57
C VAL A 568 35.17 28.74 -47.31
N GLY A 569 35.88 28.50 -48.43
CA GLY A 569 35.80 27.25 -49.18
C GLY A 569 36.30 26.06 -48.37
N ALA A 570 37.46 26.18 -47.71
CA ALA A 570 38.00 25.14 -46.83
C ALA A 570 37.07 24.89 -45.63
N ALA A 571 36.55 25.95 -45.02
CA ALA A 571 35.58 25.91 -43.93
C ALA A 571 34.29 25.16 -44.31
N LEU A 572 33.70 25.45 -45.47
CA LEU A 572 32.52 24.76 -45.99
C LEU A 572 32.83 23.29 -46.31
N LEU A 573 33.99 23.01 -46.89
CA LEU A 573 34.43 21.65 -47.18
C LEU A 573 34.55 20.84 -45.88
N PHE A 574 35.15 21.40 -44.83
CA PHE A 574 35.20 20.77 -43.50
C PHE A 574 33.82 20.62 -42.85
N ALA A 575 32.91 21.58 -43.00
CA ALA A 575 31.57 21.50 -42.43
C ALA A 575 30.72 20.39 -43.08
N PHE A 576 30.80 20.21 -44.40
CA PHE A 576 30.03 19.19 -45.12
C PHE A 576 30.71 17.82 -45.17
N TYR A 577 32.04 17.76 -45.30
CA TYR A 577 32.78 16.50 -45.45
C TYR A 577 33.54 16.07 -44.18
N GLY A 578 33.48 16.84 -43.09
CA GLY A 578 34.24 16.58 -41.87
C GLY A 578 33.99 15.19 -41.27
N ARG A 579 32.77 14.66 -41.33
CA ARG A 579 32.47 13.29 -40.86
C ARG A 579 33.16 12.22 -41.73
N ALA A 580 33.08 12.36 -43.06
CA ALA A 580 33.71 11.40 -43.98
C ALA A 580 35.25 11.39 -43.87
N VAL A 581 35.86 12.55 -43.61
CA VAL A 581 37.32 12.65 -43.41
C VAL A 581 37.74 12.01 -42.08
N VAL A 582 36.99 12.22 -40.99
CA VAL A 582 37.28 11.59 -39.70
C VAL A 582 37.14 10.07 -39.78
N ASP A 583 36.08 9.58 -40.41
CA ASP A 583 35.86 8.14 -40.59
C ASP A 583 37.01 7.50 -41.41
N GLY A 584 37.44 8.16 -42.50
CA GLY A 584 38.58 7.71 -43.29
C GLY A 584 39.91 7.73 -42.54
N VAL A 585 40.14 8.71 -41.66
CA VAL A 585 41.35 8.79 -40.82
C VAL A 585 41.35 7.71 -39.73
N VAL A 586 40.19 7.43 -39.14
CA VAL A 586 40.03 6.35 -38.16
C VAL A 586 40.28 5.00 -38.83
N GLU A 587 39.68 4.73 -39.98
CA GLU A 587 39.94 3.52 -40.76
C GLU A 587 41.40 3.38 -41.18
N TRP A 588 42.05 4.49 -41.58
CA TRP A 588 43.47 4.49 -41.92
C TRP A 588 44.35 4.17 -40.71
N ARG A 589 44.06 4.76 -39.55
CA ARG A 589 44.76 4.50 -38.29
C ARG A 589 44.60 3.06 -37.82
N GLU A 590 43.41 2.49 -37.97
CA GLU A 590 43.16 1.09 -37.71
C GLU A 590 43.88 0.17 -38.72
N GLY A 591 43.92 0.55 -39.99
CA GLY A 591 44.67 -0.15 -41.03
C GLY A 591 46.16 -0.22 -40.73
N ILE A 592 46.74 0.86 -40.18
CA ILE A 592 48.14 0.90 -39.74
C ILE A 592 48.37 -0.04 -38.54
N LYS A 593 47.46 -0.05 -37.55
CA LYS A 593 47.53 -0.99 -36.41
C LYS A 593 47.43 -2.45 -36.86
N ARG A 594 46.53 -2.78 -37.80
CA ARG A 594 46.40 -4.14 -38.37
C ARG A 594 47.65 -4.57 -39.14
N ARG A 595 48.33 -3.65 -39.85
CA ARG A 595 49.61 -3.93 -40.53
C ARG A 595 50.77 -4.12 -39.55
N GLY A 596 50.78 -3.41 -38.41
CA GLY A 596 51.74 -3.64 -37.32
C GLY A 596 51.57 -5.01 -36.66
N TRP A 597 50.34 -5.47 -36.47
CA TRP A 597 50.05 -6.78 -35.88
C TRP A 597 50.39 -7.96 -36.81
N ARG A 598 50.16 -7.84 -38.13
CA ARG A 598 50.55 -8.88 -39.11
C ARG A 598 52.07 -9.07 -39.22
N LYS A 599 52.86 -7.99 -39.09
CA LYS A 599 54.34 -8.11 -39.08
C LYS A 599 54.86 -8.80 -37.81
N GLY A 600 54.20 -8.58 -36.66
CA GLY A 600 54.54 -9.28 -35.40
C GLY A 600 54.10 -10.75 -35.34
N ALA A 601 53.07 -11.14 -36.09
CA ALA A 601 52.61 -12.52 -36.18
C ALA A 601 53.44 -13.37 -37.15
N ILE A 602 53.81 -12.83 -38.32
CA ILE A 602 54.62 -13.55 -39.32
C ILE A 602 56.04 -13.85 -38.79
N GLY A 603 56.70 -12.88 -38.17
CA GLY A 603 58.04 -13.11 -37.58
C GLY A 603 58.03 -14.11 -36.41
N ARG A 604 56.88 -14.36 -35.78
CA ARG A 604 56.75 -15.35 -34.71
C ARG A 604 56.48 -16.76 -35.25
N VAL A 605 55.88 -16.91 -36.43
CA VAL A 605 55.62 -18.22 -37.06
C VAL A 605 56.88 -18.78 -37.70
N ASP A 606 57.68 -17.94 -38.37
CA ASP A 606 58.92 -18.38 -39.02
C ASP A 606 59.94 -18.96 -38.01
N SER A 607 60.02 -18.36 -36.81
CA SER A 607 60.86 -18.85 -35.71
C SER A 607 60.41 -20.20 -35.13
N TRP A 608 59.11 -20.53 -35.21
CA TRP A 608 58.57 -21.80 -34.71
C TRP A 608 58.77 -22.94 -35.71
N ASP A 609 58.59 -22.68 -37.00
CA ASP A 609 58.76 -23.69 -38.06
C ASP A 609 60.22 -24.13 -38.23
N GLU A 610 61.18 -23.23 -37.99
CA GLU A 610 62.61 -23.56 -38.01
C GLU A 610 62.99 -24.52 -36.88
N LYS A 611 62.39 -24.34 -35.69
CA LYS A 611 62.60 -25.24 -34.53
C LYS A 611 61.98 -26.63 -34.71
N ILE A 612 60.89 -26.75 -35.46
CA ILE A 612 60.22 -28.04 -35.70
C ILE A 612 60.93 -28.85 -36.78
N ARG A 613 61.53 -28.19 -37.79
CA ARG A 613 62.28 -28.88 -38.86
C ARG A 613 63.57 -29.54 -38.37
N ALA A 614 64.19 -29.04 -37.32
CA ALA A 614 65.42 -29.61 -36.74
C ALA A 614 65.21 -30.91 -35.93
N LYS A 615 63.98 -31.40 -35.73
CA LYS A 615 63.68 -32.46 -34.75
C LYS A 615 63.00 -33.75 -35.28
N LYS A 616 62.92 -34.00 -36.59
CA LYS A 616 62.27 -35.23 -37.09
C LYS A 616 63.26 -36.31 -37.54
N PRO A 617 63.32 -37.50 -36.86
CA PRO A 617 64.13 -38.64 -37.30
C PRO A 617 63.48 -39.40 -38.47
N VAL A 618 64.32 -39.84 -39.39
CA VAL A 618 63.98 -40.53 -40.65
C VAL A 618 63.55 -41.97 -40.37
N TRP A 619 62.36 -42.38 -40.82
CA TRP A 619 61.91 -43.77 -40.83
C TRP A 619 61.47 -44.16 -42.25
N ASN A 620 62.06 -45.23 -42.77
CA ASN A 620 61.86 -45.72 -44.14
C ASN A 620 60.84 -46.88 -44.17
N PRO A 621 60.00 -47.01 -45.21
CA PRO A 621 58.71 -47.69 -45.11
C PRO A 621 58.68 -49.02 -45.88
N LEU A 622 58.46 -50.15 -45.20
CA LEU A 622 58.04 -51.40 -45.85
C LEU A 622 57.21 -52.28 -44.91
N ARG A 623 55.88 -52.09 -44.91
CA ARG A 623 54.94 -53.23 -44.97
C ARG A 623 53.51 -52.77 -45.28
N LYS A 624 53.06 -53.20 -46.47
CA LYS A 624 51.70 -53.10 -47.00
C LYS A 624 50.82 -54.23 -46.45
N ARG A 625 49.55 -53.89 -46.24
CA ARG A 625 48.33 -54.70 -46.45
C ARG A 625 48.14 -55.99 -45.64
N ARG A 626 47.12 -55.99 -44.79
CA ARG A 626 45.78 -56.46 -45.17
C ARG A 626 44.72 -55.65 -44.45
#